data_AF-A0A3S4FQ67-F1
#
_entry.id   AF-A0A3S4FQ67-F1
#
_cell.length_a   1.000
_cell.length_b   1.000
_cell.length_c   1.000
_cell.angle_alpha   90.00
_cell.angle_beta   90.00
_cell.angle_gamma   90.00
#
_symmetry.space_group_name_H-M   'P 1'
#
loop_
_entity.id
_entity.type
_entity.pdbx_description
1 polymer ?
#
loop_
_entity_poly.entity_id
_entity_poly.type
_entity_poly.pdbx_seq_one_letter_code
_entity_poly.pdbx_strand_id
1 'polypeptide(L)'
;MEPITLTLCLLVFAIVMFVWEKVPLAVTSMIVCVALVITGVLNIKQAFAGFIDTNVILFVAMFIVGGALFETVWQTKWAASSRASRKQKNS
;
A
#
# COMPACT_ATOMS: atom_id res chain seq x y z
N MET A 1 -21.33 3.71 30.58
CA MET A 1 -21.22 2.88 29.37
C MET A 1 -19.78 2.48 29.23
N GLU A 2 -19.47 1.19 29.34
CA GLU A 2 -18.09 0.69 29.32
C GLU A 2 -17.40 1.07 27.99
N PRO A 3 -16.18 1.61 28.00
CA PRO A 3 -15.44 2.01 26.79
C PRO A 3 -15.24 0.86 25.78
N ILE A 4 -15.31 -0.39 26.25
CA ILE A 4 -15.26 -1.62 25.45
C ILE A 4 -16.47 -1.77 24.50
N THR A 5 -17.64 -1.27 24.87
CA THR A 5 -18.84 -1.41 24.02
C THR A 5 -18.75 -0.50 22.79
N LEU A 6 -18.17 0.69 22.96
CA LEU A 6 -17.92 1.63 21.87
C LEU A 6 -16.88 1.09 20.88
N THR A 7 -15.80 0.49 21.36
CA THR A 7 -14.77 -0.10 20.49
C THR A 7 -15.27 -1.32 19.73
N LEU A 8 -16.07 -2.19 20.37
CA LEU A 8 -16.69 -3.35 19.73
C LEU A 8 -17.70 -2.97 18.62
N CYS A 9 -18.56 -1.98 18.87
CA CYS A 9 -19.51 -1.52 17.86
C CYS A 9 -18.81 -0.99 16.60
N LEU A 10 -17.66 -0.32 16.75
CA LEU A 10 -16.92 0.18 15.60
C LEU A 10 -16.07 -0.85 14.88
N LEU A 11 -15.54 -1.83 15.60
CA LEU A 11 -14.91 -2.97 14.98
C LEU A 11 -15.90 -3.65 14.01
N VAL A 12 -17.12 -3.91 14.47
CA VAL A 12 -18.17 -4.56 13.68
C VAL A 12 -18.59 -3.68 12.50
N PHE A 13 -18.79 -2.37 12.71
CA PHE A 13 -19.11 -1.45 11.63
C PHE A 13 -18.02 -1.38 10.54
N ALA A 14 -16.74 -1.32 10.94
CA ALA A 14 -15.62 -1.30 10.02
C ALA A 14 -15.54 -2.60 9.19
N ILE A 15 -15.75 -3.77 9.82
CA ILE A 15 -15.76 -5.07 9.14
C ILE A 15 -16.90 -5.14 8.12
N VAL A 16 -18.12 -4.72 8.47
CA VAL A 16 -19.27 -4.72 7.55
C VAL A 16 -19.01 -3.84 6.32
N MET A 17 -18.39 -2.68 6.52
CA MET A 17 -18.04 -1.77 5.41
C MET A 17 -16.90 -2.32 4.55
N PHE A 18 -16.01 -3.14 5.12
CA PHE A 18 -14.91 -3.81 4.41
C PHE A 18 -15.40 -4.98 3.55
N VAL A 19 -16.37 -5.76 4.04
CA VAL A 19 -16.91 -6.95 3.36
C VAL A 19 -17.76 -6.62 2.13
N TRP A 20 -18.29 -5.39 2.01
CA TRP A 20 -19.12 -5.01 0.86
C TRP A 20 -18.32 -4.79 -0.45
N GLU A 21 -16.99 -4.93 -0.42
CA GLU A 21 -15.98 -5.15 -1.49
C GLU A 21 -16.35 -4.87 -2.98
N LYS A 22 -17.11 -3.82 -3.29
CA LYS A 22 -17.39 -3.35 -4.66
C LYS A 22 -16.30 -2.41 -5.20
N VAL A 23 -15.38 -1.95 -4.34
CA VAL A 23 -14.39 -0.88 -4.63
C VAL A 23 -12.98 -1.31 -4.21
N PRO A 24 -11.92 -0.78 -4.83
CA PRO A 24 -10.54 -1.12 -4.50
C PRO A 24 -10.25 -0.96 -3.01
N LEU A 25 -9.50 -1.90 -2.43
CA LEU A 25 -9.12 -1.92 -1.00
C LEU A 25 -8.46 -0.62 -0.50
N ALA A 26 -7.76 0.08 -1.39
CA ALA A 26 -7.18 1.39 -1.07
C ALA A 26 -8.25 2.48 -0.87
N VAL A 27 -9.34 2.43 -1.63
CA VAL A 27 -10.44 3.41 -1.55
C VAL A 27 -11.33 3.11 -0.34
N THR A 28 -11.60 1.82 -0.07
CA THR A 28 -12.39 1.42 1.10
C THR A 28 -11.72 1.83 2.41
N SER A 29 -10.40 1.66 2.53
CA SER A 29 -9.65 2.08 3.73
C SER A 29 -9.70 3.60 3.97
N MET A 30 -9.61 4.41 2.92
CA MET A 30 -9.80 5.87 2.98
C MET A 30 -11.20 6.27 3.47
N ILE A 31 -12.26 5.65 2.93
CA ILE A 31 -13.65 5.93 3.33
C ILE A 31 -13.90 5.53 4.79
N VAL A 32 -13.44 4.34 5.19
CA VAL A 32 -13.58 3.84 6.56
C VAL A 32 -12.85 4.77 7.55
N CYS A 33 -11.67 5.27 7.20
CA CYS A 33 -10.93 6.20 8.05
C CYS A 33 -11.67 7.53 8.26
N VAL A 34 -12.25 8.09 7.19
CA VAL A 34 -13.07 9.32 7.29
C VAL A 34 -14.34 9.06 8.11
N ALA A 35 -15.02 7.93 7.90
CA ALA A 35 -16.20 7.55 8.67
C ALA A 35 -15.91 7.38 10.17
N LEU A 36 -14.74 6.82 10.52
CA LEU A 36 -14.24 6.65 11.89
C LEU A 36 -13.97 7.98 12.60
N VAL A 37 -13.41 8.96 11.88
CA VAL A 37 -13.14 10.31 12.42
C VAL A 37 -14.45 11.07 12.62
N ILE A 38 -15.39 10.99 11.68
CA ILE A 38 -16.70 11.67 11.76
C ILE A 38 -17.56 11.10 12.89
N THR A 39 -17.52 9.79 13.12
CA THR A 39 -18.23 9.14 14.24
C THR A 39 -17.59 9.40 15.61
N GLY A 40 -16.43 10.07 15.65
CA GLY A 40 -15.80 10.54 16.90
C GLY A 40 -15.17 9.44 17.75
N VAL A 41 -15.03 8.25 17.18
CA VAL A 41 -14.59 7.06 17.94
C VAL A 41 -13.08 7.00 18.02
N LEU A 42 -12.41 7.47 16.98
CA LEU A 42 -10.97 7.46 16.89
C LEU A 42 -10.49 8.86 16.50
N ASN A 43 -9.54 9.40 17.27
CA ASN A 43 -8.98 10.71 16.97
C ASN A 43 -8.17 10.61 15.65
N ILE A 44 -8.04 11.73 14.93
CA ILE A 44 -7.28 11.81 13.66
C ILE A 44 -5.89 11.17 13.81
N LYS A 45 -5.20 11.42 14.93
CA LYS A 45 -3.87 10.83 15.19
C LYS A 45 -3.88 9.31 15.25
N GLN A 46 -4.90 8.70 15.86
CA GLN A 46 -5.02 7.24 15.98
C GLN A 46 -5.49 6.62 14.66
N ALA A 47 -6.36 7.31 13.91
CA ALA A 47 -6.79 6.88 12.58
C ALA A 47 -5.62 6.81 11.58
N PHE A 48 -4.71 7.79 11.62
CA PHE A 48 -3.50 7.79 10.79
C PHE A 48 -2.37 6.89 11.29
N ALA A 49 -2.39 6.44 12.56
CA ALA A 49 -1.33 5.61 13.12
C ALA A 49 -1.18 4.27 12.39
N GLY A 50 -2.27 3.68 11.91
CA GLY A 50 -2.24 2.43 11.13
C GLY A 50 -1.66 2.59 9.72
N PHE A 51 -1.75 3.78 9.12
CA PHE A 51 -1.18 4.05 7.79
C PHE A 51 0.35 4.26 7.82
N ILE A 52 0.89 4.67 8.97
CA ILE A 52 2.33 4.95 9.18
C ILE A 52 3.02 3.74 9.84
N ASP A 53 2.37 2.58 9.87
CA ASP A 53 2.97 1.36 10.41
C ASP A 53 4.21 0.95 9.60
N THR A 54 5.25 0.48 10.30
CA THR A 54 6.52 0.10 9.66
C THR A 54 6.31 -0.96 8.60
N ASN A 55 5.38 -1.91 8.79
CA ASN A 55 5.12 -2.95 7.80
C ASN A 55 4.47 -2.37 6.53
N VAL A 56 3.57 -1.39 6.67
CA VAL A 56 2.93 -0.70 5.54
C VAL A 56 3.98 0.07 4.74
N ILE A 57 4.84 0.83 5.42
CA ILE A 57 5.94 1.56 4.80
C ILE A 57 6.88 0.61 4.06
N LEU A 58 7.14 -0.58 4.61
CA LEU A 58 7.99 -1.60 4.00
C LEU A 58 7.40 -2.14 2.68
N PHE A 59 6.08 -2.33 2.61
CA PHE A 59 5.40 -2.68 1.36
C PHE A 59 5.51 -1.57 0.31
N VAL A 60 5.33 -0.31 0.71
CA VAL A 60 5.53 0.84 -0.20
C VAL A 60 6.98 0.93 -0.67
N ALA A 61 7.95 0.71 0.21
CA ALA A 61 9.36 0.67 -0.13
C ALA A 61 9.68 -0.43 -1.15
N MET A 62 9.04 -1.60 -1.05
CA MET A 62 9.21 -2.68 -2.03
C MET A 62 8.70 -2.28 -3.42
N PHE A 63 7.61 -1.51 -3.52
CA PHE A 63 7.17 -0.96 -4.81
C PHE A 63 8.21 0.01 -5.40
N ILE A 64 8.83 0.86 -4.57
CA ILE A 64 9.90 1.79 -5.00
C ILE A 64 11.14 1.02 -5.48
N VAL A 65 11.58 0.02 -4.72
CA VAL A 65 12.70 -0.86 -5.09
C VAL A 65 12.41 -1.61 -6.39
N GLY A 66 11.18 -2.10 -6.57
CA GLY A 66 10.74 -2.74 -7.80
C GLY A 66 10.89 -1.84 -9.04
N GLY A 67 10.50 -0.58 -8.94
CA GLY A 67 10.69 0.40 -10.02
C GLY A 67 12.17 0.69 -10.33
N ALA A 68 12.99 0.87 -9.29
CA ALA A 68 14.44 1.08 -9.46
C ALA A 68 15.16 -0.13 -10.08
N LEU A 69 14.73 -1.34 -9.71
CA LEU A 69 15.26 -2.57 -10.28
C LEU A 69 14.89 -2.68 -11.78
N PHE A 70 13.68 -2.29 -12.18
CA PHE A 70 13.25 -2.38 -13.57
C PHE A 70 14.11 -1.51 -14.51
N GLU A 71 14.44 -0.29 -14.09
CA GLU A 71 15.32 0.63 -14.83
C GLU A 71 16.75 0.07 -14.97
N THR A 72 17.33 -0.43 -13.88
CA THR A 72 18.71 -0.96 -13.88
C THR A 72 18.83 -2.27 -14.66
N VAL A 73 17.82 -3.15 -14.57
CA VAL A 73 17.75 -4.40 -15.33
C VAL A 73 17.62 -4.13 -16.83
N TRP A 74 16.86 -3.11 -17.22
CA TRP A 74 16.77 -2.71 -18.63
C TRP A 74 18.12 -2.23 -19.15
N GLN A 75 18.80 -1.33 -18.44
CA GLN A 75 20.12 -0.82 -18.85
C GLN A 75 21.17 -1.93 -18.98
N THR A 76 21.17 -2.91 -18.08
CA THR A 76 22.09 -4.06 -18.17
C THR A 76 21.78 -4.95 -19.38
N LYS A 77 20.50 -5.17 -19.72
CA LYS A 77 20.12 -5.90 -20.94
C LYS A 77 20.61 -5.19 -22.22
N TRP A 78 20.51 -3.87 -22.29
CA TRP A 78 20.97 -3.08 -23.45
C TRP A 78 22.50 -3.06 -23.57
N ALA A 79 23.21 -2.97 -22.44
CA ALA A 79 24.66 -3.08 -22.41
C ALA A 79 25.18 -4.49 -22.77
N ALA A 80 24.37 -5.52 -22.56
CA ALA A 80 24.68 -6.90 -22.96
C ALA A 80 24.42 -7.12 -24.46
N SER A 81 23.28 -6.66 -24.99
CA SER A 81 22.93 -6.82 -26.40
C SER A 81 23.87 -6.05 -27.33
N SER A 82 24.28 -4.84 -26.95
CA SER A 82 25.25 -4.04 -27.70
C SER A 82 26.65 -4.68 -27.76
N ARG A 83 27.05 -5.45 -26.75
CA ARG A 83 28.27 -6.27 -26.78
C ARG A 83 28.13 -7.50 -27.69
N ALA A 84 26.96 -8.15 -27.69
CA ALA A 84 26.66 -9.25 -28.61
C ALA A 84 26.69 -8.79 -30.08
N SER A 85 26.09 -7.64 -30.39
CA SER A 85 26.09 -7.04 -31.74
C SER A 85 27.49 -6.61 -32.20
N ARG A 86 28.38 -6.18 -31.29
CA ARG A 86 29.80 -5.92 -31.63
C ARG A 86 30.58 -7.19 -31.94
N LYS A 87 30.27 -8.30 -31.27
CA LYS A 87 30.97 -9.58 -31.49
C LYS A 87 30.57 -10.23 -32.82
N GLN A 88 29.32 -10.05 -33.25
CA GLN A 88 28.85 -10.55 -34.56
C GLN A 88 29.29 -9.68 -35.74
N LYS A 89 29.55 -8.38 -35.56
CA LYS A 89 30.12 -7.52 -36.60
C LYS A 89 31.63 -7.74 -36.83
N ASN A 90 32.32 -8.35 -35.87
CA ASN A 90 33.76 -8.60 -35.91
C ASN A 90 34.12 -10.09 -36.13
N SER A 91 33.18 -10.87 -36.67
CA SER A 91 33.34 -12.28 -37.05
C SER A 91 32.85 -12.51 -38.48
#